data_AF-A0A9Y4MTD9-F1
#
_entry.id   AF-A0A9Y4MTD9-F1
#
_cell.length_a   1.000
_cell.length_b   1.000
_cell.length_c   1.000
_cell.angle_alpha   90.00
_cell.angle_beta   90.00
_cell.angle_gamma   90.00
#
_symmetry.space_group_name_H-M   'P 1'
#
loop_
_entity.id
_entity.type
_entity.pdbx_description
1 polymer ?
#
loop_
_entity_poly.entity_id
_entity_poly.type
_entity_poly.pdbx_seq_one_letter_code
_entity_poly.pdbx_strand_id
1 'polypeptide(L)'
;MDSTDITVSMEEFFKTVAEVRGLIEKISRQTEEMEKRHGAILSSPNQGEGNKAELEQLNNETKKNAGLVRAKLKSMHTNWPADKNGRHSSVIQRIKSNQHSHLTRWFAEVMRGYHEAQISFREKCKAQIQRQLEIVDKVTTDEELEEMLHRDNLTIFISDINSDARISSQALNEIECRHQDIMCLESSIKELHEIFLDTAMLLEMQGDLINNIEKHVTSAAEYVDAATTETEDAVTYKKNPYKIAFLPSFFRRSKRKNAAKTATDQHTCSLKHDSAPDLFEH
;
A
#
# COMPACT_ATOMS: atom_id res chain seq x y z
N MET A 1 27.49 -5.46 -3.25
CA MET A 1 26.40 -5.33 -4.24
C MET A 1 26.90 -4.39 -5.30
N ASP A 2 26.66 -4.71 -6.57
CA ASP A 2 26.97 -3.82 -7.67
C ASP A 2 25.99 -2.63 -7.70
N SER A 3 26.36 -1.49 -8.29
CA SER A 3 25.45 -0.33 -8.36
C SER A 3 24.19 -0.65 -9.17
N THR A 4 24.35 -1.50 -10.20
CA THR A 4 23.29 -1.98 -11.09
C THR A 4 22.22 -2.81 -10.35
N ASP A 5 22.66 -3.61 -9.38
CA ASP A 5 21.82 -4.48 -8.54
C ASP A 5 20.90 -3.65 -7.61
N ILE A 6 21.45 -2.56 -7.06
CA ILE A 6 20.72 -1.61 -6.22
C ILE A 6 19.65 -0.84 -7.01
N THR A 7 19.95 -0.44 -8.25
CA THR A 7 18.98 0.26 -9.11
C THR A 7 17.80 -0.61 -9.50
N VAL A 8 18.05 -1.88 -9.89
CA VAL A 8 16.98 -2.84 -10.24
C VAL A 8 16.09 -3.16 -9.02
N SER A 9 16.69 -3.35 -7.84
CA SER A 9 15.95 -3.60 -6.58
C SER A 9 15.06 -2.42 -6.14
N MET A 10 15.34 -1.19 -6.61
CA MET A 10 14.50 -0.02 -6.33
C MET A 10 13.39 0.17 -7.36
N GLU A 11 13.64 -0.15 -8.63
CA GLU A 11 12.61 -0.13 -9.68
C GLU A 11 11.48 -1.14 -9.37
N GLU A 12 11.83 -2.38 -9.01
CA GLU A 12 10.85 -3.40 -8.60
C GLU A 12 10.05 -2.98 -7.35
N PHE A 13 10.72 -2.32 -6.39
CA PHE A 13 10.06 -1.78 -5.21
C PHE A 13 9.05 -0.68 -5.57
N PHE A 14 9.41 0.29 -6.41
CA PHE A 14 8.50 1.36 -6.82
C PHE A 14 7.34 0.84 -7.68
N LYS A 15 7.57 -0.18 -8.52
CA LYS A 15 6.49 -0.90 -9.21
C LYS A 15 5.52 -1.53 -8.21
N THR A 16 6.03 -2.21 -7.19
CA THR A 16 5.19 -2.80 -6.12
C THR A 16 4.40 -1.73 -5.37
N VAL A 17 5.02 -0.58 -5.05
CA VAL A 17 4.34 0.59 -4.45
C VAL A 17 3.20 1.08 -5.35
N ALA A 18 3.44 1.26 -6.65
CA ALA A 18 2.42 1.73 -7.59
C ALA A 18 1.23 0.75 -7.71
N GLU A 19 1.52 -0.56 -7.77
CA GLU A 19 0.50 -1.61 -7.78
C GLU A 19 -0.35 -1.62 -6.49
N VAL A 20 0.28 -1.46 -5.32
CA VAL A 20 -0.45 -1.36 -4.03
C VAL A 20 -1.34 -0.11 -4.00
N ARG A 21 -0.83 1.05 -4.44
CA ARG A 21 -1.63 2.29 -4.52
C ARG A 21 -2.86 2.11 -5.41
N GLY A 22 -2.69 1.59 -6.62
CA GLY A 22 -3.80 1.36 -7.55
C GLY A 22 -4.85 0.39 -7.02
N LEU A 23 -4.46 -0.61 -6.22
CA LEU A 23 -5.40 -1.51 -5.55
C LEU A 23 -6.15 -0.81 -4.40
N ILE A 24 -5.49 0.03 -3.60
CA ILE A 24 -6.15 0.81 -2.53
C ILE A 24 -7.16 1.80 -3.13
N GLU A 25 -6.78 2.51 -4.20
CA GLU A 25 -7.72 3.37 -4.95
C GLU A 25 -8.91 2.59 -5.51
N LYS A 26 -8.67 1.37 -6.04
CA LYS A 26 -9.76 0.53 -6.53
C LYS A 26 -10.73 0.18 -5.41
N ILE A 27 -10.23 -0.22 -4.23
CA ILE A 27 -11.08 -0.50 -3.06
C ILE A 27 -11.86 0.75 -2.64
N SER A 28 -11.24 1.93 -2.61
CA SER A 28 -11.93 3.18 -2.27
C SER A 28 -13.13 3.46 -3.19
N ARG A 29 -12.95 3.29 -4.52
CA ARG A 29 -14.05 3.43 -5.49
C ARG A 29 -15.10 2.32 -5.34
N GLN A 30 -14.70 1.11 -4.96
CA GLN A 30 -15.63 0.02 -4.66
C GLN A 30 -16.49 0.32 -3.44
N THR A 31 -15.95 0.98 -2.40
CA THR A 31 -16.74 1.47 -1.25
C THR A 31 -17.82 2.47 -1.71
N GLU A 32 -17.47 3.45 -2.55
CA GLU A 32 -18.42 4.45 -3.07
C GLU A 32 -19.54 3.81 -3.91
N GLU A 33 -19.23 2.80 -4.73
CA GLU A 33 -20.25 2.05 -5.47
C GLU A 33 -21.11 1.18 -4.56
N MET A 34 -20.52 0.61 -3.50
CA MET A 34 -21.22 -0.22 -2.51
C MET A 34 -22.30 0.59 -1.79
N GLU A 35 -21.98 1.82 -1.36
CA GLU A 35 -22.96 2.75 -0.76
C GLU A 35 -24.12 3.08 -1.70
N LYS A 36 -23.87 3.26 -3.00
CA LYS A 36 -24.91 3.49 -4.01
C LYS A 36 -25.84 2.28 -4.13
N ARG A 37 -25.29 1.05 -4.13
CA ARG A 37 -26.10 -0.18 -4.18
C ARG A 37 -26.88 -0.42 -2.90
N HIS A 38 -26.28 -0.16 -1.74
CA HIS A 38 -27.00 -0.12 -0.46
C HIS A 38 -28.18 0.85 -0.52
N GLY A 39 -27.99 2.08 -1.01
CA GLY A 39 -29.07 3.05 -1.20
C GLY A 39 -30.19 2.57 -2.14
N ALA A 40 -29.83 1.94 -3.26
CA ALA A 40 -30.80 1.37 -4.20
C ALA A 40 -31.62 0.21 -3.58
N ILE A 41 -30.96 -0.70 -2.86
CA ILE A 41 -31.57 -1.85 -2.18
C ILE A 41 -32.52 -1.41 -1.06
N LEU A 42 -32.23 -0.30 -0.37
CA LEU A 42 -33.13 0.31 0.63
C LEU A 42 -34.33 1.03 -0.01
N SER A 43 -34.20 1.53 -1.24
CA SER A 43 -35.19 2.38 -1.90
C SER A 43 -36.20 1.61 -2.77
N SER A 44 -35.85 0.42 -3.26
CA SER A 44 -36.73 -0.39 -4.12
C SER A 44 -36.59 -1.89 -3.85
N PRO A 45 -37.49 -2.49 -3.05
CA PRO A 45 -37.46 -3.93 -2.78
C PRO A 45 -37.54 -4.79 -4.04
N ASN A 46 -38.38 -4.38 -5.02
CA ASN A 46 -38.62 -5.14 -6.25
C ASN A 46 -37.53 -4.97 -7.34
N GLN A 47 -36.56 -4.07 -7.17
CA GLN A 47 -35.34 -4.02 -8.00
C GLN A 47 -34.13 -4.64 -7.27
N GLY A 48 -34.38 -5.45 -6.23
CA GLY A 48 -33.37 -6.03 -5.38
C GLY A 48 -32.41 -6.98 -6.09
N GLU A 49 -32.90 -7.96 -6.87
CA GLU A 49 -32.06 -9.08 -7.34
C GLU A 49 -30.82 -8.65 -8.14
N GLY A 50 -30.98 -7.75 -9.13
CA GLY A 50 -29.84 -7.24 -9.90
C GLY A 50 -28.84 -6.48 -9.02
N ASN A 51 -29.33 -5.59 -8.16
CA ASN A 51 -28.47 -4.83 -7.24
C ASN A 51 -27.80 -5.72 -6.19
N LYS A 52 -28.45 -6.80 -5.73
CA LYS A 52 -27.87 -7.79 -4.80
C LYS A 52 -26.75 -8.59 -5.47
N ALA A 53 -26.95 -9.06 -6.70
CA ALA A 53 -25.90 -9.76 -7.46
C ALA A 53 -24.68 -8.85 -7.73
N GLU A 54 -24.92 -7.59 -8.09
CA GLU A 54 -23.83 -6.62 -8.29
C GLU A 54 -23.13 -6.25 -6.97
N LEU A 55 -23.85 -6.17 -5.84
CA LEU A 55 -23.28 -6.00 -4.50
C LEU A 55 -22.42 -7.22 -4.08
N GLU A 56 -22.88 -8.44 -4.35
CA GLU A 56 -22.11 -9.66 -4.08
C GLU A 56 -20.82 -9.72 -4.92
N GLN A 57 -20.87 -9.36 -6.21
CA GLN A 57 -19.68 -9.20 -7.04
C GLN A 57 -18.71 -8.17 -6.43
N LEU A 58 -19.24 -7.03 -5.99
CA LEU A 58 -18.45 -5.93 -5.43
C LEU A 58 -17.74 -6.32 -4.13
N ASN A 59 -18.44 -7.04 -3.24
CA ASN A 59 -17.88 -7.61 -2.02
C ASN A 59 -16.73 -8.60 -2.34
N ASN A 60 -16.97 -9.51 -3.29
CA ASN A 60 -15.99 -10.51 -3.74
C ASN A 60 -14.74 -9.86 -4.37
N GLU A 61 -14.92 -8.86 -5.23
CA GLU A 61 -13.79 -8.12 -5.79
C GLU A 61 -13.04 -7.31 -4.73
N THR A 62 -13.73 -6.70 -3.78
CA THR A 62 -13.12 -5.94 -2.69
C THR A 62 -12.27 -6.84 -1.81
N LYS A 63 -12.81 -7.99 -1.38
CA LYS A 63 -12.08 -9.04 -0.64
C LYS A 63 -10.82 -9.49 -1.40
N LYS A 64 -10.93 -9.72 -2.71
CA LYS A 64 -9.78 -10.08 -3.57
C LYS A 64 -8.72 -8.98 -3.60
N ASN A 65 -9.11 -7.72 -3.82
CA ASN A 65 -8.18 -6.60 -3.88
C ASN A 65 -7.51 -6.35 -2.52
N ALA A 66 -8.26 -6.40 -1.43
CA ALA A 66 -7.76 -6.26 -0.07
C ALA A 66 -6.78 -7.40 0.30
N GLY A 67 -7.07 -8.64 -0.12
CA GLY A 67 -6.16 -9.78 0.00
C GLY A 67 -4.84 -9.60 -0.77
N LEU A 68 -4.89 -9.00 -1.97
CA LEU A 68 -3.70 -8.68 -2.77
C LEU A 68 -2.87 -7.55 -2.14
N VAL A 69 -3.51 -6.50 -1.61
CA VAL A 69 -2.83 -5.42 -0.85
C VAL A 69 -2.13 -5.99 0.38
N ARG A 70 -2.85 -6.80 1.18
CA ARG A 70 -2.31 -7.51 2.35
C ARG A 70 -1.08 -8.33 2.02
N ALA A 71 -1.13 -9.14 0.95
CA ALA A 71 -0.01 -9.97 0.53
C ALA A 71 1.21 -9.13 0.08
N LYS A 72 0.99 -8.04 -0.68
CA LYS A 72 2.07 -7.15 -1.13
C LYS A 72 2.69 -6.35 0.01
N LEU A 73 1.89 -5.82 0.95
CA LEU A 73 2.43 -5.14 2.14
C LEU A 73 3.28 -6.10 2.97
N LYS A 74 2.80 -7.32 3.23
CA LYS A 74 3.60 -8.37 3.91
C LYS A 74 4.92 -8.65 3.18
N SER A 75 4.93 -8.80 1.85
CA SER A 75 6.18 -9.06 1.11
C SER A 75 7.15 -7.88 1.12
N MET A 76 6.65 -6.64 1.07
CA MET A 76 7.45 -5.42 1.24
C MET A 76 8.13 -5.35 2.63
N HIS A 77 7.50 -5.91 3.66
CA HIS A 77 8.09 -6.04 4.99
C HIS A 77 9.09 -7.21 5.08
N THR A 78 8.76 -8.41 4.60
CA THR A 78 9.64 -9.59 4.69
C THR A 78 10.97 -9.43 3.94
N ASN A 79 11.01 -8.60 2.89
CA ASN A 79 12.23 -8.31 2.13
C ASN A 79 13.19 -7.30 2.82
N TRP A 80 12.97 -6.98 4.10
CA TRP A 80 13.94 -6.23 4.89
C TRP A 80 15.19 -7.08 5.19
N PRO A 81 16.41 -6.63 4.81
CA PRO A 81 17.61 -7.29 5.27
C PRO A 81 17.71 -7.14 6.80
N ALA A 82 17.89 -8.25 7.51
CA ALA A 82 18.14 -8.24 8.94
C ALA A 82 19.35 -7.35 9.24
N ASP A 83 19.21 -6.43 10.18
CA ASP A 83 20.22 -5.41 10.52
C ASP A 83 21.43 -6.06 11.21
N LYS A 84 22.37 -6.58 10.40
CA LYS A 84 23.58 -7.24 10.89
C LYS A 84 24.67 -6.25 11.32
N ASN A 85 24.58 -5.00 10.88
CA ASN A 85 25.54 -3.94 11.18
C ASN A 85 24.75 -2.67 11.55
N GLY A 86 24.41 -2.50 12.83
CA GLY A 86 23.60 -1.39 13.36
C GLY A 86 24.27 -0.01 13.23
N ARG A 87 24.43 0.46 11.99
CA ARG A 87 25.14 1.68 11.60
C ARG A 87 24.38 2.38 10.48
N HIS A 88 23.37 3.15 10.88
CA HIS A 88 22.48 3.96 10.06
C HIS A 88 21.67 3.20 8.99
N SER A 89 20.35 3.22 9.12
CA SER A 89 19.42 2.80 8.08
C SER A 89 19.73 3.55 6.78
N SER A 90 20.05 2.81 5.70
CA SER A 90 20.40 3.40 4.42
C SER A 90 19.27 4.30 3.88
N VAL A 91 19.59 5.32 3.08
CA VAL A 91 18.57 6.21 2.48
C VAL A 91 17.48 5.40 1.75
N ILE A 92 17.88 4.32 1.07
CA ILE A 92 16.99 3.37 0.40
C ILE A 92 16.05 2.68 1.40
N GLN A 93 16.57 2.15 2.49
CA GLN A 93 15.80 1.46 3.52
C GLN A 93 14.81 2.41 4.22
N ARG A 94 15.19 3.68 4.43
CA ARG A 94 14.31 4.75 4.92
C ARG A 94 13.17 5.06 3.95
N ILE A 95 13.46 5.17 2.64
CA ILE A 95 12.43 5.33 1.59
C ILE A 95 11.47 4.13 1.60
N LYS A 96 12.00 2.90 1.65
CA LYS A 96 11.20 1.67 1.70
C LYS A 96 10.30 1.63 2.95
N SER A 97 10.83 2.01 4.11
CA SER A 97 10.07 2.12 5.38
C SER A 97 8.91 3.12 5.27
N ASN A 98 9.20 4.35 4.85
CA ASN A 98 8.20 5.42 4.75
C ASN A 98 7.08 5.08 3.76
N GLN A 99 7.42 4.50 2.60
CA GLN A 99 6.42 4.08 1.61
C GLN A 99 5.55 2.95 2.15
N HIS A 100 6.14 1.88 2.70
CA HIS A 100 5.37 0.80 3.33
C HIS A 100 4.40 1.36 4.39
N SER A 101 4.90 2.22 5.27
CA SER A 101 4.13 2.73 6.39
C SER A 101 3.01 3.69 6.02
N HIS A 102 3.21 4.51 4.98
CA HIS A 102 2.14 5.32 4.40
C HIS A 102 1.05 4.41 3.78
N LEU A 103 1.44 3.39 3.01
CA LEU A 103 0.51 2.48 2.36
C LEU A 103 -0.29 1.63 3.36
N THR A 104 0.32 1.15 4.45
CA THR A 104 -0.42 0.42 5.49
C THR A 104 -1.47 1.30 6.16
N ARG A 105 -1.14 2.55 6.53
CA ARG A 105 -2.12 3.48 7.13
C ARG A 105 -3.26 3.82 6.17
N TRP A 106 -2.94 4.11 4.91
CA TRP A 106 -3.94 4.44 3.90
C TRP A 106 -4.85 3.24 3.58
N PHE A 107 -4.29 2.02 3.50
CA PHE A 107 -5.09 0.80 3.36
C PHE A 107 -6.02 0.59 4.56
N ALA A 108 -5.52 0.76 5.78
CA ALA A 108 -6.33 0.64 7.00
C ALA A 108 -7.47 1.67 7.06
N GLU A 109 -7.21 2.90 6.62
CA GLU A 109 -8.21 3.96 6.51
C GLU A 109 -9.31 3.63 5.48
N VAL A 110 -8.94 3.18 4.29
CA VAL A 110 -9.90 2.77 3.25
C VAL A 110 -10.72 1.55 3.69
N MET A 111 -10.09 0.56 4.33
CA MET A 111 -10.79 -0.62 4.87
C MET A 111 -11.70 -0.26 6.05
N ARG A 112 -11.35 0.75 6.87
CA ARG A 112 -12.23 1.29 7.91
C ARG A 112 -13.46 1.96 7.28
N GLY A 113 -13.28 2.81 6.26
CA GLY A 113 -14.40 3.43 5.54
C GLY A 113 -15.35 2.40 4.90
N TYR A 114 -14.81 1.31 4.34
CA TYR A 114 -15.61 0.18 3.85
C TYR A 114 -16.45 -0.47 4.98
N HIS A 115 -15.85 -0.69 6.15
CA HIS A 115 -16.55 -1.25 7.30
C HIS A 115 -17.62 -0.29 7.88
N GLU A 116 -17.32 1.00 7.95
CA GLU A 116 -18.26 2.06 8.37
C GLU A 116 -19.49 2.12 7.43
N ALA A 117 -19.27 2.02 6.11
CA ALA A 117 -20.35 1.93 5.13
C ALA A 117 -21.22 0.66 5.30
N GLN A 118 -20.59 -0.48 5.60
CA GLN A 118 -21.31 -1.72 5.91
C GLN A 118 -22.17 -1.59 7.20
N ILE A 119 -21.61 -1.06 8.29
CA ILE A 119 -22.38 -0.80 9.52
C ILE A 119 -23.55 0.16 9.22
N SER A 120 -23.30 1.22 8.44
CA SER A 120 -24.34 2.17 8.05
C SER A 120 -25.52 1.51 7.31
N PHE A 121 -25.27 0.48 6.49
CA PHE A 121 -26.35 -0.29 5.85
C PHE A 121 -27.05 -1.22 6.83
N ARG A 122 -26.32 -1.91 7.73
CA ARG A 122 -26.91 -2.76 8.78
C ARG A 122 -27.94 -2.01 9.59
N GLU A 123 -27.59 -0.83 10.10
CA GLU A 123 -28.50 -0.02 10.93
C GLU A 123 -29.71 0.50 10.16
N LYS A 124 -29.56 0.79 8.85
CA LYS A 124 -30.69 1.15 7.98
C LYS A 124 -31.64 -0.05 7.76
N CYS A 125 -31.11 -1.26 7.57
CA CYS A 125 -31.92 -2.48 7.49
C CYS A 125 -32.65 -2.77 8.81
N LYS A 126 -31.96 -2.64 9.96
CA LYS A 126 -32.56 -2.76 11.29
C LYS A 126 -33.71 -1.76 11.50
N ALA A 127 -33.51 -0.49 11.17
CA ALA A 127 -34.55 0.54 11.25
C ALA A 127 -35.74 0.28 10.30
N GLN A 128 -35.50 -0.27 9.10
CA GLN A 128 -36.58 -0.72 8.21
C GLN A 128 -37.37 -1.89 8.83
N ILE A 129 -36.69 -2.89 9.42
CA ILE A 129 -37.35 -4.00 10.13
C ILE A 129 -38.22 -3.50 11.28
N GLN A 130 -37.67 -2.62 12.14
CA GLN A 130 -38.41 -2.02 13.26
C GLN A 130 -39.70 -1.34 12.77
N ARG A 131 -39.61 -0.54 11.70
CA ARG A 131 -40.76 0.12 11.09
C ARG A 131 -41.80 -0.86 10.55
N GLN A 132 -41.38 -1.99 9.98
CA GLN A 132 -42.32 -3.01 9.48
C GLN A 132 -42.99 -3.78 10.64
N LEU A 133 -42.30 -3.96 11.77
CA LEU A 133 -42.89 -4.50 13.00
C LEU A 133 -43.95 -3.55 13.61
N GLU A 134 -43.70 -2.24 13.60
CA GLU A 134 -44.69 -1.23 14.01
C GLU A 134 -45.95 -1.24 13.11
N ILE A 135 -45.81 -1.47 11.80
CA ILE A 135 -46.94 -1.53 10.85
C ILE A 135 -47.89 -2.71 11.14
N VAL A 136 -47.38 -3.79 11.72
CA VAL A 136 -48.16 -4.98 12.14
C VAL A 136 -48.53 -4.95 13.62
N ASP A 137 -48.48 -3.77 14.25
CA ASP A 137 -48.81 -3.52 15.66
C ASP A 137 -47.93 -4.31 16.67
N LYS A 138 -46.72 -4.70 16.26
CA LYS A 138 -45.75 -5.39 17.12
C LYS A 138 -44.70 -4.41 17.67
N VAL A 139 -45.02 -3.80 18.80
CA VAL A 139 -44.05 -3.02 19.59
C VAL A 139 -42.87 -3.92 19.98
N THR A 140 -41.66 -3.49 19.63
CA THR A 140 -40.41 -4.22 19.86
C THR A 140 -39.34 -3.22 20.34
N THR A 141 -38.64 -3.52 21.43
CA THR A 141 -37.49 -2.71 21.90
C THR A 141 -36.25 -2.91 21.02
N ASP A 142 -35.25 -2.03 21.14
CA ASP A 142 -34.02 -2.16 20.34
C ASP A 142 -33.23 -3.43 20.72
N GLU A 143 -33.23 -3.76 22.02
CA GLU A 143 -32.58 -4.95 22.58
C GLU A 143 -33.26 -6.25 22.13
N GLU A 144 -34.60 -6.31 22.14
CA GLU A 144 -35.36 -7.45 21.60
C GLU A 144 -35.17 -7.60 20.09
N LEU A 145 -35.06 -6.48 19.37
CA LEU A 145 -34.80 -6.47 17.93
C LEU A 145 -33.40 -7.01 17.62
N GLU A 146 -32.36 -6.59 18.37
CA GLU A 146 -31.02 -7.14 18.21
C GLU A 146 -30.92 -8.61 18.61
N GLU A 147 -31.64 -9.05 19.65
CA GLU A 147 -31.71 -10.46 20.00
C GLU A 147 -32.42 -11.28 18.90
N MET A 148 -33.46 -10.74 18.28
CA MET A 148 -34.11 -11.34 17.11
C MET A 148 -33.15 -11.45 15.92
N LEU A 149 -32.38 -10.39 15.62
CA LEU A 149 -31.39 -10.39 14.51
C LEU A 149 -30.20 -11.34 14.77
N HIS A 150 -29.86 -11.61 16.03
CA HIS A 150 -28.84 -12.59 16.40
C HIS A 150 -29.31 -14.05 16.28
N ARG A 151 -30.62 -14.30 16.23
CA ARG A 151 -31.19 -15.64 16.15
C ARG A 151 -31.49 -15.97 14.69
N ASP A 152 -30.85 -17.01 14.15
CA ASP A 152 -31.12 -17.56 12.81
C ASP A 152 -32.59 -17.96 12.54
N ASN A 153 -33.48 -17.88 13.55
CA ASN A 153 -34.88 -18.25 13.47
C ASN A 153 -35.82 -17.07 13.74
N LEU A 154 -35.98 -16.22 12.71
CA LEU A 154 -36.96 -15.14 12.64
C LEU A 154 -38.41 -15.63 12.88
N THR A 155 -38.74 -16.88 12.52
CA THR A 155 -40.14 -17.37 12.54
C THR A 155 -40.76 -17.40 13.93
N ILE A 156 -39.95 -17.60 14.97
CA ILE A 156 -40.40 -17.55 16.38
C ILE A 156 -40.86 -16.14 16.77
N PHE A 157 -40.33 -15.10 16.11
CA PHE A 157 -40.71 -13.73 16.41
C PHE A 157 -41.95 -13.28 15.64
N ILE A 158 -42.17 -13.81 14.44
CA ILE A 158 -43.28 -13.41 13.55
C ILE A 158 -44.49 -14.35 13.59
N SER A 159 -44.45 -15.45 14.35
CA SER A 159 -45.53 -16.44 14.47
C SER A 159 -46.87 -15.86 14.94
N ASP A 160 -46.81 -14.83 15.76
CA ASP A 160 -47.98 -14.26 16.45
C ASP A 160 -48.67 -13.17 15.62
N ILE A 161 -48.07 -12.78 14.49
CA ILE A 161 -48.62 -11.80 13.56
C ILE A 161 -49.66 -12.50 12.69
N ASN A 162 -50.91 -12.01 12.73
CA ASN A 162 -51.97 -12.53 11.89
C ASN A 162 -51.67 -12.27 10.39
N SER A 163 -51.31 -13.34 9.68
CA SER A 163 -50.84 -13.33 8.30
C SER A 163 -51.96 -13.21 7.26
N ASP A 164 -53.22 -13.38 7.65
CA ASP A 164 -54.39 -13.26 6.74
C ASP A 164 -54.58 -11.83 6.19
N ALA A 165 -54.03 -10.81 6.86
CA ALA A 165 -54.05 -9.45 6.35
C ALA A 165 -52.95 -9.23 5.29
N ARG A 166 -53.34 -8.74 4.10
CA ARG A 166 -52.40 -8.39 3.02
C ARG A 166 -51.28 -7.44 3.45
N ILE A 167 -51.56 -6.54 4.41
CA ILE A 167 -50.59 -5.61 4.99
C ILE A 167 -49.53 -6.38 5.80
N SER A 168 -49.96 -7.30 6.68
CA SER A 168 -49.06 -8.19 7.42
C SER A 168 -48.18 -9.00 6.49
N SER A 169 -48.75 -9.64 5.47
CA SER A 169 -47.98 -10.45 4.51
C SER A 169 -46.89 -9.64 3.77
N GLN A 170 -47.17 -8.39 3.41
CA GLN A 170 -46.16 -7.51 2.80
C GLN A 170 -45.07 -7.11 3.79
N ALA A 171 -45.44 -6.68 5.00
CA ALA A 171 -44.48 -6.30 6.04
C ALA A 171 -43.55 -7.45 6.42
N LEU A 172 -44.09 -8.67 6.57
CA LEU A 172 -43.32 -9.88 6.86
C LEU A 172 -42.30 -10.22 5.77
N ASN A 173 -42.68 -10.10 4.49
CA ASN A 173 -41.75 -10.33 3.38
C ASN A 173 -40.63 -9.28 3.33
N GLU A 174 -40.92 -8.02 3.67
CA GLU A 174 -39.90 -6.98 3.76
C GLU A 174 -38.94 -7.25 4.93
N ILE A 175 -39.45 -7.62 6.11
CA ILE A 175 -38.63 -8.04 7.28
C ILE A 175 -37.67 -9.16 6.89
N GLU A 176 -38.17 -10.23 6.26
CA GLU A 176 -37.36 -11.38 5.82
C GLU A 176 -36.26 -10.94 4.82
N CYS A 177 -36.62 -10.09 3.85
CA CYS A 177 -35.69 -9.56 2.85
C CYS A 177 -34.57 -8.69 3.47
N ARG A 178 -34.90 -7.86 4.48
CA ARG A 178 -33.91 -7.06 5.23
C ARG A 178 -33.04 -7.91 6.14
N HIS A 179 -33.61 -8.92 6.80
CA HIS A 179 -32.87 -9.87 7.62
C HIS A 179 -31.82 -10.62 6.78
N GLN A 180 -32.21 -11.11 5.59
CA GLN A 180 -31.28 -11.76 4.67
C GLN A 180 -30.15 -10.82 4.22
N ASP A 181 -30.44 -9.53 4.00
CA ASP A 181 -29.42 -8.54 3.62
C ASP A 181 -28.43 -8.24 4.77
N ILE A 182 -28.89 -8.27 6.03
CA ILE A 182 -28.01 -8.20 7.23
C ILE A 182 -27.11 -9.45 7.29
N MET A 183 -27.67 -10.65 7.11
CA MET A 183 -26.92 -11.91 7.15
C MET A 183 -25.81 -11.96 6.08
N CYS A 184 -26.12 -11.55 4.84
CA CYS A 184 -25.13 -11.45 3.76
C CYS A 184 -24.00 -10.45 4.09
N LEU A 185 -24.35 -9.31 4.70
CA LEU A 185 -23.39 -8.30 5.13
C LEU A 185 -22.47 -8.81 6.24
N GLU A 186 -23.03 -9.50 7.25
CA GLU A 186 -22.23 -10.07 8.34
C GLU A 186 -21.28 -11.16 7.84
N SER A 187 -21.68 -11.96 6.85
CA SER A 187 -20.75 -12.89 6.16
C SER A 187 -19.60 -12.12 5.51
N SER A 188 -19.88 -11.03 4.79
CA SER A 188 -18.85 -10.20 4.17
C SER A 188 -17.86 -9.60 5.19
N ILE A 189 -18.35 -9.14 6.35
CA ILE A 189 -17.49 -8.65 7.44
C ILE A 189 -16.62 -9.79 8.00
N LYS A 190 -17.21 -10.96 8.29
CA LYS A 190 -16.50 -12.15 8.80
C LYS A 190 -15.39 -12.59 7.83
N GLU A 191 -15.64 -12.53 6.52
CA GLU A 191 -14.68 -12.86 5.46
C GLU A 191 -13.49 -11.89 5.34
N LEU A 192 -13.63 -10.65 5.81
CA LEU A 192 -12.55 -9.65 5.87
C LEU A 192 -11.79 -9.67 7.20
N HIS A 193 -12.25 -10.43 8.21
CA HIS A 193 -11.70 -10.41 9.56
C HIS A 193 -10.17 -10.67 9.62
N GLU A 194 -9.67 -11.67 8.89
CA GLU A 194 -8.22 -11.93 8.83
C GLU A 194 -7.42 -10.75 8.27
N ILE A 195 -8.00 -9.98 7.33
CA ILE A 195 -7.35 -8.83 6.72
C ILE A 195 -7.27 -7.69 7.73
N PHE A 196 -8.30 -7.49 8.56
CA PHE A 196 -8.27 -6.53 9.65
C PHE A 196 -7.22 -6.90 10.72
N LEU A 197 -7.18 -8.16 11.17
CA LEU A 197 -6.16 -8.64 12.12
C LEU A 197 -4.73 -8.45 11.59
N ASP A 198 -4.49 -8.85 10.34
CA ASP A 198 -3.18 -8.67 9.69
C ASP A 198 -2.80 -7.19 9.53
N THR A 199 -3.78 -6.32 9.25
CA THR A 199 -3.53 -4.88 9.09
C THR A 199 -3.25 -4.21 10.43
N ALA A 200 -3.95 -4.61 11.51
CA ALA A 200 -3.68 -4.16 12.87
C ALA A 200 -2.26 -4.54 13.30
N MET A 201 -1.87 -5.81 13.13
CA MET A 201 -0.51 -6.28 13.40
C MET A 201 0.55 -5.53 12.56
N LEU A 202 0.30 -5.28 11.28
CA LEU A 202 1.20 -4.50 10.42
C LEU A 202 1.32 -3.03 10.88
N LEU A 203 0.32 -2.45 11.53
CA LEU A 203 0.37 -1.10 12.10
C LEU A 203 1.11 -1.08 13.46
N GLU A 204 0.86 -2.07 14.32
CA GLU A 204 1.56 -2.22 15.61
C GLU A 204 3.07 -2.41 15.42
N MET A 205 3.47 -3.25 14.44
CA MET A 205 4.87 -3.45 14.06
C MET A 205 5.56 -2.19 13.54
N GLN A 206 4.83 -1.12 13.22
CA GLN A 206 5.35 0.17 12.75
C GLN A 206 5.43 1.24 13.85
N GLY A 207 5.38 0.84 15.13
CA GLY A 207 5.54 1.71 16.29
C GLY A 207 6.65 2.76 16.10
N ASP A 208 6.33 4.01 16.44
CA ASP A 208 7.19 5.20 16.38
C ASP A 208 7.77 5.62 15.01
N LEU A 209 7.28 5.11 13.87
CA LEU A 209 7.80 5.59 12.57
C LEU A 209 7.50 7.08 12.28
N ILE A 210 6.54 7.71 12.97
CA ILE A 210 6.31 9.16 12.87
C ILE A 210 7.55 9.93 13.36
N ASN A 211 8.16 9.49 14.46
CA ASN A 211 9.40 10.05 15.02
C ASN A 211 10.62 9.78 14.10
N ASN A 212 10.51 8.80 13.20
CA ASN A 212 11.54 8.55 12.19
C ASN A 212 11.52 9.58 11.04
N ILE A 213 10.41 10.25 10.69
CA ILE A 213 10.46 11.26 9.60
C ILE A 213 11.35 12.44 10.00
N GLU A 214 11.15 12.98 11.20
CA GLU A 214 11.99 14.05 11.76
C GLU A 214 13.45 13.59 11.86
N LYS A 215 13.70 12.46 12.52
CA LYS A 215 15.04 11.84 12.63
C LYS A 215 15.68 11.55 11.26
N HIS A 216 14.91 11.22 10.24
CA HIS A 216 15.38 10.98 8.88
C HIS A 216 15.74 12.29 8.16
N VAL A 217 14.95 13.36 8.32
CA VAL A 217 15.31 14.68 7.80
C VAL A 217 16.58 15.19 8.50
N THR A 218 16.65 15.10 9.82
CA THR A 218 17.85 15.46 10.61
C THR A 218 19.09 14.68 10.15
N SER A 219 19.03 13.34 10.05
CA SER A 219 20.18 12.59 9.54
C SER A 219 20.48 12.79 8.06
N ALA A 220 19.54 13.29 7.25
CA ALA A 220 19.86 13.69 5.88
C ALA A 220 20.60 15.04 5.84
N ALA A 221 20.25 15.98 6.71
CA ALA A 221 20.99 17.23 6.91
C ALA A 221 22.41 16.95 7.43
N GLU A 222 22.56 16.08 8.44
CA GLU A 222 23.88 15.64 8.96
C GLU A 222 24.81 15.10 7.86
N TYR A 223 24.29 14.33 6.90
CA TYR A 223 25.08 13.85 5.75
C TYR A 223 25.47 14.96 4.77
N VAL A 224 24.59 15.94 4.53
CA VAL A 224 24.90 17.09 3.67
C VAL A 224 25.95 17.97 4.32
N ASP A 225 25.82 18.29 5.61
CA ASP A 225 26.79 19.09 6.36
C ASP A 225 28.17 18.39 6.40
N ALA A 226 28.21 17.09 6.68
CA ALA A 226 29.45 16.31 6.61
C ALA A 226 30.09 16.33 5.20
N ALA A 227 29.28 16.16 4.15
CA ALA A 227 29.78 16.24 2.77
C ALA A 227 30.28 17.65 2.41
N THR A 228 29.60 18.72 2.85
CA THR A 228 30.06 20.10 2.60
C THR A 228 31.40 20.35 3.26
N THR A 229 31.57 20.01 4.54
CA THR A 229 32.85 20.17 5.26
C THR A 229 33.98 19.36 4.62
N GLU A 230 33.74 18.12 4.16
CA GLU A 230 34.73 17.33 3.42
C GLU A 230 35.10 17.98 2.06
N THR A 231 34.14 18.57 1.35
CA THR A 231 34.43 19.32 0.10
C THR A 231 35.16 20.64 0.35
N GLU A 232 34.86 21.36 1.43
CA GLU A 232 35.59 22.57 1.82
C GLU A 232 37.03 22.24 2.17
N ASP A 233 37.25 21.20 2.98
CA ASP A 233 38.60 20.69 3.29
C ASP A 233 39.33 20.30 2.01
N ALA A 234 38.72 19.50 1.12
CA ALA A 234 39.31 19.15 -0.18
C ALA A 234 39.68 20.39 -1.02
N VAL A 235 38.86 21.45 -0.99
CA VAL A 235 39.15 22.73 -1.64
C VAL A 235 40.31 23.47 -0.95
N THR A 236 40.44 23.44 0.38
CA THR A 236 41.61 24.02 1.07
C THR A 236 42.90 23.25 0.78
N TYR A 237 42.85 21.91 0.74
CA TYR A 237 43.98 21.07 0.31
C TYR A 237 44.39 21.37 -1.14
N LYS A 238 43.43 21.57 -2.05
CA LYS A 238 43.69 21.97 -3.44
C LYS A 238 44.30 23.38 -3.55
N LYS A 239 43.84 24.34 -2.74
CA LYS A 239 44.33 25.73 -2.72
C LYS A 239 45.69 25.89 -2.05
N ASN A 240 46.11 24.96 -1.19
CA ASN A 240 47.37 25.02 -0.47
C ASN A 240 48.34 23.88 -0.87
N PRO A 241 49.17 24.07 -1.92
CA PRO A 241 50.08 23.02 -2.41
C PRO A 241 51.13 22.59 -1.38
N TYR A 242 51.33 23.37 -0.31
CA TYR A 242 52.28 23.04 0.77
C TYR A 242 51.74 22.01 1.77
N LYS A 243 50.41 21.76 1.85
CA LYS A 243 49.87 20.64 2.66
C LYS A 243 50.11 19.26 2.02
N ILE A 244 50.34 19.19 0.71
CA ILE A 244 50.70 17.95 -0.02
C ILE A 244 52.14 17.52 0.30
N ALA A 245 52.97 18.42 0.85
CA ALA A 245 54.40 18.21 1.06
C ALA A 245 54.76 17.30 2.27
N PHE A 246 53.78 16.82 3.05
CA PHE A 246 54.03 16.00 4.25
C PHE A 246 53.41 14.59 4.23
N LEU A 247 53.26 14.00 3.04
CA LEU A 247 53.17 12.54 2.94
C LEU A 247 54.57 11.93 3.14
N PRO A 248 54.75 10.97 4.08
CA PRO A 248 56.03 10.29 4.25
C PRO A 248 56.46 9.61 2.96
N SER A 249 57.77 9.60 2.70
CA SER A 249 58.40 9.29 1.40
C SER A 249 58.09 7.91 0.82
N PHE A 250 57.46 7.01 1.59
CA PHE A 250 56.99 5.69 1.15
C PHE A 250 55.92 5.74 0.05
N PHE A 251 55.10 6.80 -0.04
CA PHE A 251 54.07 6.91 -1.08
C PHE A 251 54.55 7.47 -2.44
N ARG A 252 55.84 7.81 -2.59
CA ARG A 252 56.38 8.35 -3.85
C ARG A 252 56.64 7.23 -4.87
N ARG A 253 55.56 6.61 -5.35
CA ARG A 253 55.59 5.42 -6.22
C ARG A 253 56.29 5.70 -7.56
N SER A 254 57.48 5.12 -7.69
CA SER A 254 58.28 4.88 -8.91
C SER A 254 57.76 5.46 -10.24
N LYS A 255 58.33 6.59 -10.67
CA LYS A 255 58.44 6.90 -12.12
C LYS A 255 59.52 5.99 -12.72
N ARG A 256 59.10 4.85 -13.29
CA ARG A 256 59.98 4.04 -14.17
C ARG A 256 60.39 4.88 -15.38
N LYS A 257 61.62 5.38 -15.38
CA LYS A 257 62.31 5.81 -16.60
C LYS A 257 62.77 4.55 -17.34
N ASN A 258 62.40 4.40 -18.61
CA ASN A 258 63.05 3.45 -19.52
C ASN A 258 63.38 4.15 -20.84
N ALA A 259 64.62 4.62 -20.94
CA ALA A 259 65.32 5.06 -22.15
C ALA A 259 66.82 5.07 -21.80
N ALA A 260 67.76 4.51 -22.59
CA ALA A 260 67.63 3.78 -23.86
C ALA A 260 68.98 3.07 -24.21
N LYS A 261 69.01 2.36 -25.37
CA LYS A 261 70.19 1.92 -26.16
C LYS A 261 70.98 0.72 -25.60
N THR A 262 71.67 -0.10 -26.41
CA THR A 262 71.87 -0.18 -27.88
C THR A 262 71.12 -1.42 -28.48
N ALA A 263 71.25 -1.93 -29.73
CA ALA A 263 72.19 -1.69 -30.84
C ALA A 263 71.56 -1.93 -32.26
N THR A 264 72.38 -2.44 -33.18
CA THR A 264 72.20 -2.86 -34.60
C THR A 264 71.16 -3.98 -34.83
N ASP A 265 70.51 -4.13 -35.99
CA ASP A 265 71.12 -4.05 -37.35
C ASP A 265 70.23 -3.43 -38.48
N GLN A 266 70.81 -3.35 -39.68
CA GLN A 266 70.37 -2.59 -40.86
C GLN A 266 69.23 -3.23 -41.67
N HIS A 267 68.25 -2.43 -42.15
CA HIS A 267 68.11 -2.14 -43.59
C HIS A 267 67.09 -1.05 -43.94
N THR A 268 67.25 -0.50 -45.15
CA THR A 268 66.58 0.67 -45.74
C THR A 268 65.29 0.37 -46.53
N CYS A 269 64.27 1.24 -46.40
CA CYS A 269 63.43 1.85 -47.46
C CYS A 269 62.11 2.36 -46.84
N SER A 270 61.38 3.39 -47.27
CA SER A 270 61.56 4.53 -48.19
C SER A 270 60.13 4.94 -48.59
N LEU A 271 59.77 6.23 -48.48
CA LEU A 271 58.67 6.88 -49.26
C LEU A 271 57.22 6.43 -48.92
N LYS A 272 56.15 7.22 -49.05
CA LYS A 272 55.88 8.69 -49.06
C LYS A 272 54.34 8.87 -49.16
N HIS A 273 53.77 9.98 -48.66
CA HIS A 273 52.45 10.54 -49.05
C HIS A 273 51.20 9.64 -48.79
N ASP A 274 49.95 10.14 -48.71
CA ASP A 274 49.46 11.53 -48.65
C ASP A 274 48.10 11.62 -47.90
N SER A 275 47.79 12.85 -47.47
CA SER A 275 46.46 13.52 -47.45
C SER A 275 45.15 12.81 -47.04
N ALA A 276 44.43 13.50 -46.14
CA ALA A 276 42.96 13.43 -45.95
C ALA A 276 42.25 14.28 -47.06
N PRO A 277 40.95 14.69 -46.97
CA PRO A 277 39.87 14.37 -46.02
C PRO A 277 38.48 14.12 -46.69
N ASP A 278 37.42 14.10 -45.87
CA ASP A 278 36.21 14.94 -46.00
C ASP A 278 34.85 14.42 -46.56
N LEU A 279 33.80 15.11 -46.06
CA LEU A 279 32.42 15.33 -46.55
C LEU A 279 31.31 14.22 -46.47
N PHE A 280 30.19 14.63 -45.82
CA PHE A 280 28.75 14.61 -46.23
C PHE A 280 28.26 13.50 -47.20
N GLU A 281 27.08 12.89 -47.10
CA GLU A 281 25.69 13.32 -46.81
C GLU A 281 24.92 12.02 -46.38
N HIS A 282 23.71 11.97 -45.80
CA HIS A 282 22.55 12.87 -45.81
C HIS A 282 21.61 12.55 -44.61
#